data_AF-A0A1U7GSU7-F1
#
_entry.id   AF-A0A1U7GSU7-F1
#
_cell.length_a   1.000
_cell.length_b   1.000
_cell.length_c   1.000
_cell.angle_alpha   90.00
_cell.angle_beta   90.00
_cell.angle_gamma   90.00
#
_symmetry.space_group_name_H-M   'P 1'
#
loop_
_entity.id
_entity.type
_entity.pdbx_description
1 polymer ?
#
loop_
_entity_poly.entity_id
_entity_poly.type
_entity_poly.pdbx_seq_one_letter_code
_entity_poly.pdbx_strand_id
1 'polypeptide(L)'
;MMTDSRMARGQQWLKTLLQLTGINTEIKGDLEVAAIAQGDSQEPDNYWLTIDHTNLTPEQVRVLIGPDGVVLDAIQYLANSTLNLNQPHEEQASYTVELNGYRVKRQAEVRAIAEAAAEQVRATATEVEIKSLSSAERRQVHTFLKEFSDLETFSRGKEPHRNLVVRLALPE
;
A
#
# COMPACT_ATOMS: atom_id res chain seq x y z
N MET A 1 9.53 12.02 22.21
CA MET A 1 9.88 13.39 21.76
C MET A 1 10.12 13.48 20.25
N MET A 2 10.95 12.63 19.60
CA MET A 2 11.13 12.69 18.13
C MET A 2 9.98 12.03 17.33
N THR A 3 9.44 10.91 17.80
CA THR A 3 8.33 10.16 17.19
C THR A 3 7.04 11.00 17.13
N ASP A 4 6.73 11.71 18.22
CA ASP A 4 5.56 12.60 18.31
C ASP A 4 5.64 13.76 17.31
N SER A 5 6.85 14.26 17.04
CA SER A 5 7.09 15.35 16.09
C SER A 5 6.84 14.92 14.64
N ARG A 6 7.28 13.71 14.25
CA ARG A 6 7.05 13.15 12.90
C ARG A 6 5.58 12.85 12.66
N MET A 7 4.91 12.25 13.65
CA MET A 7 3.47 12.01 13.59
C MET A 7 2.70 13.32 13.39
N ALA A 8 2.95 14.32 14.23
CA ALA A 8 2.28 15.61 14.15
C ALA A 8 2.51 16.30 12.79
N ARG A 9 3.74 16.22 12.25
CA ARG A 9 4.06 16.75 10.92
C ARG A 9 3.28 16.03 9.82
N GLY A 10 3.19 14.70 9.86
CA GLY A 10 2.39 13.92 8.91
C GLY A 10 0.90 14.26 8.96
N GLN A 11 0.33 14.33 10.16
CA GLN A 11 -1.07 14.72 10.36
C GLN A 11 -1.34 16.13 9.82
N GLN A 12 -0.48 17.09 10.15
CA GLN A 12 -0.63 18.47 9.70
C GLN A 12 -0.51 18.59 8.17
N TRP A 13 0.43 17.86 7.56
CA TRP A 13 0.60 17.81 6.11
C TRP A 13 -0.68 17.31 5.42
N LEU A 14 -1.20 16.17 5.88
CA LEU A 14 -2.40 15.57 5.28
C LEU A 14 -3.64 16.44 5.49
N LYS A 15 -3.79 17.03 6.69
CA LYS A 15 -4.86 17.97 7.00
C LYS A 15 -4.82 19.19 6.08
N THR A 16 -3.63 19.76 5.87
CA THR A 16 -3.44 20.91 4.98
C THR A 16 -3.79 20.56 3.53
N LEU A 17 -3.36 19.40 3.03
CA LEU A 17 -3.71 18.94 1.70
C LEU A 17 -5.23 18.82 1.52
N LEU A 18 -5.92 18.17 2.45
CA LEU A 18 -7.38 18.01 2.37
C LEU A 18 -8.10 19.36 2.43
N GLN A 19 -7.65 20.28 3.29
CA GLN A 19 -8.21 21.64 3.37
C GLN A 19 -8.09 22.40 2.04
N LEU A 20 -6.93 22.30 1.36
CA LEU A 20 -6.75 22.91 0.03
C LEU A 20 -7.69 22.33 -1.04
N THR A 21 -8.15 21.09 -0.86
CA THR A 21 -9.17 20.46 -1.72
C THR A 21 -10.62 20.75 -1.29
N GLY A 22 -10.81 21.58 -0.26
CA GLY A 22 -12.14 21.91 0.27
C GLY A 22 -12.71 20.87 1.25
N ILE A 23 -11.88 19.94 1.74
CA ILE A 23 -12.28 18.88 2.67
C ILE A 23 -11.74 19.20 4.07
N ASN A 24 -12.64 19.45 5.02
CA ASN A 24 -12.30 19.71 6.41
C ASN A 24 -12.58 18.48 7.27
N THR A 25 -11.54 17.76 7.63
CA THR A 25 -11.65 16.61 8.54
C THR A 25 -10.41 16.46 9.42
N GLU A 26 -10.55 15.66 10.48
CA GLU A 26 -9.48 15.33 11.40
C GLU A 26 -8.69 14.11 10.92
N ILE A 27 -7.40 14.07 11.29
CA ILE A 27 -6.49 12.97 10.96
C ILE A 27 -6.06 12.30 12.26
N LYS A 28 -6.40 11.02 12.42
CA LYS A 28 -5.90 10.19 13.52
C LYS A 28 -4.54 9.62 13.16
N GLY A 29 -3.64 9.63 14.13
CA GLY A 29 -2.27 9.16 13.97
C GLY A 29 -2.05 7.93 14.82
N ASP A 30 -1.66 6.82 14.19
CA ASP A 30 -1.29 5.58 14.87
C ASP A 30 0.12 5.17 14.45
N LEU A 31 0.95 4.76 15.42
CA LEU A 31 2.30 4.28 15.11
C LEU A 31 2.28 2.76 15.03
N GLU A 32 2.56 2.23 13.85
CA GLU A 32 2.90 0.82 13.71
C GLU A 32 4.42 0.71 13.82
N VAL A 33 4.89 0.38 15.03
CA VAL A 33 6.30 0.08 15.24
C VAL A 33 6.57 -1.24 14.54
N ALA A 34 7.49 -1.24 13.57
CA ALA A 34 7.98 -2.47 12.96
C ALA A 34 8.42 -3.40 14.11
N ALA A 35 7.63 -4.44 14.37
CA ALA A 35 8.00 -5.44 15.35
C ALA A 35 9.38 -5.95 14.96
N ILE A 36 10.31 -5.93 15.92
CA ILE A 36 11.73 -6.28 15.75
C ILE A 36 11.83 -7.61 15.00
N ALA A 37 11.95 -7.55 13.68
CA ALA A 37 12.27 -8.69 12.86
C ALA A 37 13.75 -8.95 13.12
N GLN A 38 14.07 -10.15 13.61
CA GLN A 38 15.45 -10.55 13.78
C GLN A 38 16.12 -10.59 12.39
N GLY A 39 16.87 -9.54 12.07
CA GLY A 39 17.57 -9.37 10.81
C GLY A 39 17.82 -7.89 10.52
N ASP A 40 18.92 -7.57 9.83
CA ASP A 40 19.46 -6.24 9.48
C ASP A 40 18.51 -5.29 8.69
N SER A 41 17.21 -5.53 8.66
CA SER A 41 16.22 -4.63 8.09
C SER A 41 15.88 -3.51 9.07
N GLN A 42 16.60 -2.38 8.98
CA GLN A 42 16.13 -1.09 9.50
C GLN A 42 14.92 -0.62 8.66
N GLU A 43 13.75 -1.22 8.88
CA GLU A 43 12.53 -0.64 8.34
C GLU A 43 12.23 0.66 9.11
N PRO A 44 12.07 1.80 8.41
CA PRO A 44 11.77 3.06 9.07
C PRO A 44 10.40 2.96 9.77
N ASP A 45 10.25 3.68 10.88
CA ASP A 45 8.97 3.84 11.58
C ASP A 45 7.83 4.08 10.58
N ASN A 46 6.73 3.31 10.68
CA ASN A 46 5.55 3.46 9.85
C ASN A 46 4.43 4.21 10.59
N TYR A 47 4.20 5.46 10.18
CA TYR A 47 3.17 6.34 10.73
C TYR A 47 1.89 6.21 9.92
N TRP A 48 0.84 5.66 10.53
CA TRP A 48 -0.49 5.59 9.93
C TRP A 48 -1.24 6.89 10.13
N LEU A 49 -1.65 7.50 9.03
CA LEU A 49 -2.44 8.72 8.95
C LEU A 49 -3.84 8.35 8.49
N THR A 50 -4.76 8.20 9.45
CA THR A 50 -6.13 7.78 9.20
C THR A 50 -7.04 8.99 9.07
N ILE A 51 -7.60 9.18 7.87
CA ILE A 51 -8.58 10.24 7.59
C ILE A 51 -9.90 9.88 8.30
N ASP A 52 -10.36 10.74 9.21
CA ASP A 52 -11.66 10.57 9.84
C ASP A 52 -12.77 10.81 8.78
N HIS A 53 -13.60 9.80 8.55
CA HIS A 53 -14.65 9.83 7.55
C HIS A 53 -16.00 10.31 8.10
N THR A 54 -16.13 10.52 9.41
CA THR A 54 -17.41 10.86 10.08
C THR A 54 -18.07 12.13 9.55
N ASN A 55 -17.27 13.11 9.13
CA ASN A 55 -17.73 14.37 8.57
C ASN A 55 -17.67 14.41 7.03
N LEU A 56 -17.41 13.27 6.38
CA LEU A 56 -17.31 13.17 4.93
C LEU A 56 -18.60 12.57 4.36
N THR A 57 -19.03 13.12 3.23
CA THR A 57 -20.09 12.49 2.44
C THR A 57 -19.58 11.18 1.81
N PRO A 58 -20.47 10.23 1.50
CA PRO A 58 -20.08 9.00 0.79
C PRO A 58 -19.38 9.28 -0.55
N GLU A 59 -19.73 10.37 -1.24
CA GLU A 59 -19.07 10.77 -2.48
C GLU A 59 -17.64 11.23 -2.25
N GLN A 60 -17.39 12.08 -1.25
CA GLN A 60 -16.03 12.49 -0.88
C GLN A 60 -15.16 11.30 -0.50
N VAL A 61 -15.69 10.34 0.25
CA VAL A 61 -14.97 9.10 0.59
C VAL A 61 -14.61 8.33 -0.68
N ARG A 62 -15.55 8.14 -1.62
CA ARG A 62 -15.28 7.45 -2.89
C ARG A 62 -14.23 8.18 -3.73
N VAL A 63 -14.28 9.51 -3.80
CA VAL A 63 -13.33 10.32 -4.59
C VAL A 63 -11.93 10.24 -3.97
N LEU A 64 -11.81 10.34 -2.65
CA LEU A 64 -10.52 10.26 -1.94
C LEU A 64 -9.88 8.87 -2.03
N ILE A 65 -10.67 7.80 -2.09
CA ILE A 65 -10.15 6.45 -2.38
C ILE A 65 -9.76 6.36 -3.86
N GLY A 66 -10.67 6.75 -4.76
CA GLY A 66 -10.51 6.61 -6.20
C GLY A 66 -10.68 5.16 -6.69
N PRO A 67 -10.67 4.94 -8.01
CA PRO A 67 -10.70 3.60 -8.60
C PRO A 67 -9.51 2.79 -8.11
N ASP A 68 -9.74 1.59 -7.59
CA ASP A 68 -8.70 0.69 -7.04
C ASP A 68 -7.74 1.37 -6.03
N GLY A 69 -8.15 2.47 -5.38
CA GLY A 69 -7.32 3.15 -4.37
C GLY A 69 -6.29 4.12 -4.95
N VAL A 70 -6.31 4.38 -6.26
CA VAL A 70 -5.29 5.19 -6.95
C VAL A 70 -5.12 6.59 -6.37
N VAL A 71 -6.20 7.21 -5.89
CA VAL A 71 -6.13 8.56 -5.29
C VAL A 71 -5.48 8.49 -3.92
N LEU A 72 -5.86 7.51 -3.10
CA LEU A 72 -5.26 7.28 -1.78
C LEU A 72 -3.77 6.96 -1.89
N ASP A 73 -3.38 6.17 -2.89
CA ASP A 73 -1.98 5.86 -3.22
C ASP A 73 -1.20 7.10 -3.66
N ALA A 74 -1.79 7.96 -4.49
CA ALA A 74 -1.17 9.21 -4.90
C ALA A 74 -0.94 10.15 -3.70
N ILE A 75 -1.93 10.28 -2.81
CA ILE A 75 -1.80 11.07 -1.58
C ILE A 75 -0.68 10.51 -0.70
N GLN A 76 -0.64 9.19 -0.50
CA GLN A 76 0.42 8.52 0.27
C GLN A 76 1.80 8.74 -0.35
N TYR A 77 1.92 8.61 -1.69
CA TYR A 77 3.17 8.85 -2.40
C TYR A 77 3.66 10.29 -2.19
N LEU A 78 2.76 11.28 -2.28
CA LEU A 78 3.08 12.68 -2.03
C LEU A 78 3.49 12.91 -0.57
N ALA A 79 2.81 12.28 0.39
CA ALA A 79 3.15 12.38 1.81
C ALA A 79 4.60 11.92 2.02
N ASN A 80 4.93 10.70 1.58
CA ASN A 80 6.26 10.13 1.73
C ASN A 80 7.33 10.93 0.98
N SER A 81 7.03 11.39 -0.24
CA SER A 81 8.01 12.15 -1.05
C SER A 81 8.30 13.53 -0.45
N THR A 82 7.28 14.22 0.06
CA THR A 82 7.42 15.59 0.56
C THR A 82 7.89 15.66 2.01
N LEU A 83 7.43 14.74 2.87
CA LEU A 83 7.84 14.70 4.27
C LEU A 83 9.29 14.26 4.43
N ASN A 84 9.76 13.35 3.57
CA ASN A 84 11.14 12.89 3.56
C ASN A 84 12.07 13.73 2.66
N LEU A 85 11.54 14.75 1.98
CA LEU A 85 12.34 15.63 1.13
C LEU A 85 13.44 16.31 1.96
N ASN A 86 14.68 16.21 1.49
CA ASN A 86 15.88 16.75 2.14
C ASN A 86 16.14 16.22 3.56
N GLN A 87 15.51 15.12 3.98
CA GLN A 87 15.81 14.47 5.25
C GLN A 87 16.97 13.47 5.05
N PRO A 88 17.95 13.43 5.99
CA PRO A 88 18.92 12.34 6.06
C PRO A 88 18.21 10.99 6.10
N HIS A 89 18.83 9.94 5.57
CA HIS A 89 18.20 8.62 5.45
C HIS A 89 17.75 8.07 6.81
N GLU A 90 18.57 8.26 7.85
CA GLU A 90 18.29 7.89 9.24
C GLU A 90 17.13 8.66 9.87
N GLU A 91 16.71 9.78 9.27
CA GLU A 91 15.57 10.58 9.73
C GLU A 91 14.31 10.37 8.89
N GLN A 92 14.40 9.63 7.79
CA GLN A 92 13.25 9.31 6.96
C GLN A 92 12.27 8.40 7.69
N ALA A 93 10.99 8.58 7.37
CA ALA A 93 9.88 7.85 7.95
C ALA A 93 8.94 7.36 6.85
N SER A 94 8.28 6.23 7.09
CA SER A 94 7.19 5.77 6.22
C SER A 94 5.87 6.35 6.71
N TYR A 95 5.04 6.82 5.80
CA TYR A 95 3.69 7.29 6.09
C TYR A 95 2.68 6.46 5.30
N THR A 96 1.74 5.82 6.00
CA THR A 96 0.64 5.08 5.39
C THR A 96 -0.64 5.91 5.50
N VAL A 97 -1.36 6.10 4.39
CA VAL A 97 -2.63 6.85 4.40
C VAL A 97 -3.79 5.87 4.36
N GLU A 98 -4.68 5.98 5.35
CA GLU A 98 -5.85 5.13 5.53
C GLU A 98 -7.13 5.96 5.50
N LEU A 99 -8.17 5.40 4.90
CA LEU A 99 -9.50 5.97 4.85
C LEU A 99 -10.53 4.84 4.82
N ASN A 100 -11.40 4.82 5.83
CA ASN A 100 -12.59 3.96 5.87
C ASN A 100 -12.29 2.44 5.76
N GLY A 101 -11.16 1.99 6.32
CA GLY A 101 -10.76 0.58 6.34
C GLY A 101 -10.31 0.04 4.97
N TYR A 102 -9.99 0.95 4.04
CA TYR A 102 -9.67 0.59 2.67
C TYR A 102 -8.41 -0.27 2.58
N ARG A 103 -7.34 0.02 3.34
CA ARG A 103 -6.08 -0.72 3.23
C ARG A 103 -6.25 -2.18 3.65
N VAL A 104 -6.92 -2.41 4.78
CA VAL A 104 -7.20 -3.75 5.29
C VAL A 104 -8.08 -4.53 4.32
N LYS A 105 -9.16 -3.92 3.83
CA LYS A 105 -10.05 -4.55 2.86
C LYS A 105 -9.34 -4.90 1.57
N ARG A 106 -8.56 -3.95 1.02
CA ARG A 106 -7.83 -4.14 -0.23
C ARG A 106 -6.73 -5.20 -0.09
N GLN A 107 -6.03 -5.24 1.04
CA GLN A 107 -5.07 -6.30 1.34
C GLN A 107 -5.74 -7.69 1.31
N ALA A 108 -6.92 -7.84 1.89
CA ALA A 108 -7.68 -9.08 1.85
C ALA A 108 -8.12 -9.44 0.41
N GLU A 109 -8.60 -8.46 -0.37
CA GLU A 109 -8.96 -8.64 -1.78
C GLU A 109 -7.76 -9.11 -2.62
N VAL A 110 -6.62 -8.44 -2.49
CA VAL A 110 -5.38 -8.79 -3.22
C VAL A 110 -4.89 -10.18 -2.85
N ARG A 111 -4.99 -10.57 -1.58
CA ARG A 111 -4.68 -11.93 -1.13
C ARG A 111 -5.60 -12.97 -1.76
N ALA A 112 -6.91 -12.72 -1.75
CA ALA A 112 -7.88 -13.63 -2.37
C ALA A 112 -7.64 -13.78 -3.89
N ILE A 113 -7.28 -12.69 -4.58
CA ILE A 113 -6.90 -12.73 -6.00
C ILE A 113 -5.66 -13.61 -6.21
N ALA A 114 -4.66 -13.48 -5.34
CA ALA A 114 -3.44 -14.29 -5.42
C ALA A 114 -3.71 -15.78 -5.18
N GLU A 115 -4.52 -16.11 -4.17
CA GLU A 115 -4.94 -17.48 -3.85
C GLU A 115 -5.71 -18.10 -5.02
N ALA A 116 -6.68 -17.38 -5.59
CA ALA A 116 -7.44 -17.83 -6.75
C ALA A 116 -6.54 -18.04 -7.99
N ALA A 117 -5.58 -17.15 -8.23
CA ALA A 117 -4.63 -17.31 -9.34
C ALA A 117 -3.74 -18.54 -9.15
N ALA A 118 -3.25 -18.79 -7.93
CA ALA A 118 -2.48 -19.97 -7.58
C ALA A 118 -3.26 -21.27 -7.80
N GLU A 119 -4.51 -21.33 -7.34
CA GLU A 119 -5.40 -22.48 -7.54
C GLU A 119 -5.66 -22.72 -9.03
N GLN A 120 -5.93 -21.67 -9.79
CA GLN A 120 -6.17 -21.78 -11.23
C GLN A 120 -4.94 -22.31 -11.98
N VAL A 121 -3.74 -21.80 -11.67
CA VAL A 121 -2.48 -22.28 -12.26
C VAL A 121 -2.27 -23.76 -11.95
N ARG A 122 -2.50 -24.18 -10.70
CA ARG A 122 -2.37 -25.60 -10.28
C ARG A 122 -3.37 -26.51 -10.99
N ALA A 123 -4.61 -26.05 -11.15
CA ALA A 123 -5.67 -26.83 -11.79
C ALA A 123 -5.48 -26.95 -13.32
N THR A 124 -4.95 -25.91 -13.96
CA THR A 124 -4.92 -25.82 -15.44
C THR A 124 -3.52 -26.01 -16.03
N ALA A 125 -2.47 -25.99 -15.21
CA ALA A 125 -1.07 -25.94 -15.63
C ALA A 125 -0.78 -24.78 -16.61
N THR A 126 -1.64 -23.76 -16.65
CA THR A 126 -1.53 -22.59 -17.55
C THR A 126 -1.26 -21.35 -16.71
N GLU A 127 -0.40 -20.46 -17.22
CA GLU A 127 -0.11 -19.19 -16.54
C GLU A 127 -1.34 -18.28 -16.44
N VAL A 128 -1.44 -17.55 -15.33
CA VAL A 128 -2.51 -16.59 -15.06
C VAL A 128 -1.91 -15.19 -14.98
N GLU A 129 -2.48 -14.26 -15.75
CA GLU A 129 -2.13 -12.84 -15.65
C GLU A 129 -3.11 -12.10 -14.74
N ILE A 130 -2.60 -11.60 -13.61
CA ILE A 130 -3.35 -10.73 -12.71
C ILE A 130 -3.22 -9.29 -13.20
N LYS A 131 -4.35 -8.72 -13.60
CA LYS A 131 -4.48 -7.34 -14.10
C LYS A 131 -4.78 -6.37 -12.95
N SER A 132 -4.54 -5.09 -13.20
CA SER A 132 -4.95 -3.99 -12.30
C SER A 132 -4.35 -4.03 -10.90
N LEU A 133 -3.10 -4.49 -10.77
CA LEU A 133 -2.34 -4.38 -9.54
C LEU A 133 -1.34 -3.22 -9.62
N SER A 134 -1.31 -2.37 -8.59
CA SER A 134 -0.28 -1.36 -8.41
C SER A 134 1.11 -2.01 -8.25
N SER A 135 2.18 -1.23 -8.40
CA SER A 135 3.54 -1.74 -8.17
C SER A 135 3.74 -2.31 -6.76
N ALA A 136 3.06 -1.72 -5.76
CA ALA A 136 3.11 -2.20 -4.38
C ALA A 136 2.32 -3.51 -4.23
N GLU A 137 1.12 -3.59 -4.81
CA GLU A 137 0.29 -4.80 -4.75
C GLU A 137 0.95 -5.97 -5.48
N ARG A 138 1.60 -5.73 -6.63
CA ARG A 138 2.37 -6.78 -7.32
C ARG A 138 3.52 -7.31 -6.47
N ARG A 139 4.21 -6.44 -5.74
CA ARG A 139 5.24 -6.85 -4.78
C ARG A 139 4.63 -7.67 -3.65
N GLN A 140 3.48 -7.26 -3.11
CA GLN A 140 2.77 -7.99 -2.08
C GLN A 140 2.39 -9.40 -2.54
N VAL A 141 1.78 -9.53 -3.73
CA VAL A 141 1.43 -10.84 -4.29
C VAL A 141 2.67 -11.69 -4.57
N HIS A 142 3.74 -11.08 -5.11
CA HIS A 142 5.01 -11.77 -5.32
C HIS A 142 5.60 -12.32 -4.02
N THR A 143 5.62 -11.52 -2.94
CA THR A 143 6.09 -11.95 -1.62
C THR A 143 5.20 -13.04 -1.03
N PHE A 144 3.88 -12.91 -1.14
CA PHE A 144 2.95 -13.92 -0.68
C PHE A 144 3.14 -15.25 -1.43
N LEU A 145 3.25 -15.21 -2.75
CA LEU A 145 3.36 -16.43 -3.55
C LEU A 145 4.75 -17.09 -3.49
N LYS A 146 5.77 -16.38 -3.02
CA LYS A 146 7.11 -16.94 -2.79
C LYS A 146 7.14 -18.06 -1.74
N GLU A 147 6.14 -18.14 -0.87
CA GLU A 147 6.04 -19.22 0.12
C GLU A 147 5.68 -20.58 -0.52
N PHE A 148 5.17 -20.56 -1.75
CA PHE A 148 4.80 -21.77 -2.50
C PHE A 148 5.92 -22.16 -3.46
N SER A 149 6.64 -23.24 -3.16
CA SER A 149 7.77 -23.71 -3.99
C SER A 149 7.35 -24.20 -5.38
N ASP A 150 6.07 -24.53 -5.58
CA ASP A 150 5.52 -24.99 -6.85
C ASP A 150 5.12 -23.84 -7.79
N LEU A 151 5.21 -22.59 -7.35
CA LEU A 151 4.78 -21.41 -8.11
C LEU A 151 5.92 -20.41 -8.28
N GLU A 152 5.91 -19.72 -9.41
CA GLU A 152 6.77 -18.57 -9.66
C GLU A 152 5.96 -17.39 -10.18
N THR A 153 6.44 -16.19 -9.90
CA THR A 153 5.79 -14.95 -10.34
C THR A 153 6.78 -13.98 -10.94
N PHE A 154 6.35 -13.29 -11.99
CA PHE A 154 7.14 -12.24 -12.64
C PHE A 154 6.20 -11.20 -13.26
N SER A 155 6.69 -9.98 -13.41
CA SER A 155 5.90 -8.94 -14.07
C SER A 155 6.13 -8.93 -15.58
N ARG A 156 5.05 -8.80 -16.37
CA ARG A 156 5.07 -8.72 -17.84
C ARG A 156 4.42 -7.42 -18.31
N GLY A 157 4.99 -6.80 -19.36
CA GLY A 157 4.50 -5.53 -19.90
C GLY A 157 5.24 -4.29 -19.36
N LYS A 158 4.69 -3.10 -19.64
CA LYS A 158 5.22 -1.79 -19.19
C LYS A 158 4.10 -0.98 -18.54
N GLU A 159 4.45 -0.16 -17.56
CA GLU A 159 3.54 0.80 -16.93
C GLU A 159 2.81 1.67 -17.97
N PRO A 160 1.49 1.90 -17.80
CA PRO A 160 0.61 1.45 -16.70
C PRO A 160 0.02 0.04 -16.90
N HIS A 161 0.35 -0.65 -17.99
CA HIS A 161 -0.20 -1.96 -18.36
C HIS A 161 0.72 -3.14 -17.97
N ARG A 162 1.44 -3.01 -16.86
CA ARG A 162 2.34 -4.06 -16.38
C ARG A 162 1.58 -4.97 -15.41
N ASN A 163 1.43 -6.22 -15.80
CA ASN A 163 0.67 -7.22 -15.06
C ASN A 163 1.62 -8.13 -14.27
N LEU A 164 1.11 -8.78 -13.22
CA LEU A 164 1.81 -9.88 -12.56
C LEU A 164 1.36 -11.19 -13.18
N VAL A 165 2.31 -12.01 -13.60
CA VAL A 165 2.07 -13.35 -14.12
C VAL A 165 2.40 -14.35 -13.03
N VAL A 166 1.52 -15.32 -12.83
CA VAL A 166 1.70 -16.47 -11.94
C VAL A 166 1.75 -17.73 -12.81
N ARG A 167 2.72 -18.61 -12.59
CA ARG A 167 2.82 -19.91 -13.29
C ARG A 167 3.46 -20.96 -12.39
N LEU A 168 3.41 -22.22 -12.83
CA LEU A 168 4.13 -23.31 -12.16
C LEU A 168 5.64 -23.06 -12.24
N ALA A 169 6.35 -23.30 -11.15
CA ALA A 169 7.80 -23.27 -11.12
C ALA A 169 8.36 -24.38 -12.01
N LEU A 170 9.41 -24.06 -12.77
CA LEU A 170 10.14 -25.06 -13.55
C LEU A 170 10.92 -25.98 -12.58
N PRO A 171 10.92 -27.31 -12.79
CA PRO A 171 11.78 -28.20 -12.01
C PRO A 171 13.26 -27.86 -12.27
N GLU A 172 14.06 -27.84 -11.20
CA GLU A 172 15.53 -27.75 -11.28
C GLU A 172 16.17 -28.94 -12.00
#